data_AF-A0A552H4A4-F1
#
_entry.id   AF-A0A552H4A4-F1
#
_cell.length_a   1.000
_cell.length_b   1.000
_cell.length_c   1.000
_cell.angle_alpha   90.00
_cell.angle_beta   90.00
_cell.angle_gamma   90.00
#
_symmetry.space_group_name_H-M   'P 1'
#
loop_
_entity.id
_entity.type
_entity.pdbx_description
1 polymer ?
#
loop_
_entity_poly.entity_id
_entity_poly.type
_entity_poly.pdbx_seq_one_letter_code
_entity_poly.pdbx_strand_id
1 'polypeptide(L)'
;MTWQIDDDLYVTGKTGLGIDNPQERLEVNGNVKATSFLGDGSKLTGVVKNLDSVVKKAGDTMTGVLTIQNNLTVTGNISGNIDAVNITSGILSVDRIPSLVATRGENTFTGTQSINGDLSVQGEINWGNSSRLQADQGGSIELGGDTSTPGGGTPYIDFHFAGLTQDFNTRIINDANGRLSLVAQEICLSSGGGGTPVGAMSIDVGTFGTMENAVNSYYFRVRDIGAGPSTPFYIRGDGQVFGQFAQSSSKELKENIGLLCLQEAAQILAGLNPVKFNYKTDSDQHQNIGFIAEDVPELLATSDRKGVSIMDIVGVLTKVLQEQQKTILELAEKVKSLEAKIPNCDLG
;
A
#
# COMPACT_ATOMS: atom_id res chain seq x y z
N MET A 1 103.39 7.88 39.65
CA MET A 1 103.95 9.24 39.55
C MET A 1 102.84 10.15 39.06
N THR A 2 102.49 11.17 39.82
CA THR A 2 101.46 12.15 39.47
C THR A 2 102.16 13.43 39.05
N TRP A 3 101.79 14.00 37.90
CA TRP A 3 102.27 15.29 37.44
C TRP A 3 101.12 16.29 37.55
N GLN A 4 101.27 17.31 38.41
CA GLN A 4 100.35 18.44 38.44
C GLN A 4 100.70 19.42 37.33
N ILE A 5 99.67 19.95 36.68
CA ILE A 5 99.75 21.05 35.73
C ILE A 5 98.90 22.15 36.35
N ASP A 6 99.55 23.23 36.79
CA ASP A 6 98.90 24.31 37.55
C ASP A 6 98.29 25.41 36.64
N ASP A 7 98.64 25.39 35.34
CA ASP A 7 98.18 26.33 34.29
C ASP A 7 97.74 25.56 33.01
N ASP A 8 97.69 26.21 31.84
CA ASP A 8 97.30 25.62 30.55
C ASP A 8 98.32 24.59 30.01
N LEU A 9 97.82 23.46 29.53
CA LEU A 9 98.62 22.47 28.79
C LEU A 9 98.42 22.65 27.27
N TYR A 10 99.47 23.10 26.58
CA TYR A 10 99.48 23.19 25.11
C TYR A 10 100.31 22.07 24.48
N VAL A 11 99.67 21.17 23.73
CA VAL A 11 100.32 20.05 23.03
C VAL A 11 100.24 20.24 21.52
N THR A 12 101.39 20.30 20.85
CA THR A 12 101.48 20.45 19.39
C THR A 12 101.39 19.11 18.65
N GLY A 13 101.85 18.03 19.30
CA GLY A 13 101.83 16.65 18.79
C GLY A 13 100.54 15.89 19.13
N LYS A 14 100.57 14.56 18.92
CA LYS A 14 99.49 13.65 19.31
C LYS A 14 99.58 13.33 20.80
N THR A 15 98.43 13.28 21.47
CA THR A 15 98.33 12.97 22.90
C THR A 15 97.67 11.61 23.08
N GLY A 16 98.40 10.64 23.66
CA GLY A 16 97.87 9.33 24.02
C GLY A 16 97.64 9.23 25.53
N LEU A 17 96.42 8.90 25.94
CA LEU A 17 96.10 8.56 27.33
C LEU A 17 95.88 7.04 27.42
N GLY A 18 96.86 6.33 27.98
CA GLY A 18 96.86 4.86 28.05
C GLY A 18 97.23 4.16 26.73
N ILE A 19 97.94 4.85 25.82
CA ILE A 19 98.36 4.37 24.49
C ILE A 19 99.77 4.89 24.19
N ASP A 20 100.69 4.00 23.82
CA ASP A 20 102.11 4.34 23.60
C ASP A 20 102.42 4.92 22.21
N ASN A 21 101.48 4.87 21.26
CA ASN A 21 101.61 5.45 19.92
C ASN A 21 100.25 5.92 19.35
N PRO A 22 99.73 7.07 19.80
CA PRO A 22 98.42 7.56 19.36
C PRO A 22 98.40 7.83 17.84
N GLN A 23 97.30 7.45 17.20
CA GLN A 23 97.02 7.71 15.78
C GLN A 23 96.24 9.00 15.55
N GLU A 24 95.50 9.47 16.56
CA GLU A 24 94.74 10.72 16.52
C GLU A 24 95.39 11.84 17.37
N ARG A 25 94.95 13.09 17.17
CA ARG A 25 95.46 14.24 17.96
C ARG A 25 95.26 14.05 19.47
N LEU A 26 94.15 13.41 19.86
CA LEU A 26 93.89 12.92 21.21
C LEU A 26 93.28 11.52 21.07
N GLU A 27 93.94 10.52 21.65
CA GLU A 27 93.47 9.15 21.67
C GLU A 27 93.50 8.62 23.10
N VAL A 28 92.38 8.07 23.56
CA VAL A 28 92.21 7.63 24.95
C VAL A 28 91.78 6.16 24.94
N ASN A 29 92.61 5.28 25.50
CA ASN A 29 92.25 3.90 25.75
C ASN A 29 91.54 3.80 27.10
N GLY A 30 90.26 4.18 27.12
CA GLY A 30 89.44 4.20 28.32
C GLY A 30 88.29 5.19 28.23
N ASN A 31 87.66 5.47 29.36
CA ASN A 31 86.53 6.39 29.45
C ASN A 31 87.01 7.83 29.54
N VAL A 32 86.41 8.73 28.75
CA VAL A 32 86.59 10.18 28.87
C VAL A 32 85.43 10.77 29.65
N LYS A 33 85.71 11.41 30.79
CA LYS A 33 84.73 12.22 31.54
C LYS A 33 85.03 13.70 31.29
N ALA A 34 84.17 14.37 30.53
CA ALA A 34 84.27 15.80 30.24
C ALA A 34 82.94 16.50 30.58
N THR A 35 83.00 17.77 30.98
CA THR A 35 81.79 18.58 31.24
C THR A 35 81.02 18.85 29.94
N SER A 36 81.73 19.00 28.82
CA SER A 36 81.18 19.15 27.48
C SER A 36 82.20 18.71 26.43
N PHE A 37 81.72 18.27 25.27
CA PHE A 37 82.52 18.12 24.06
C PHE A 37 82.14 19.26 23.11
N LEU A 38 83.09 20.15 22.82
CA LEU A 38 82.90 21.25 21.87
C LEU A 38 83.41 20.80 20.50
N GLY A 39 82.50 20.66 19.53
CA GLY A 39 82.80 20.23 18.16
C GLY A 39 81.52 20.10 17.33
N ASP A 40 81.66 19.77 16.05
CA ASP A 40 80.51 19.56 15.14
C ASP A 40 79.74 18.26 15.42
N GLY A 41 80.30 17.38 16.27
CA GLY A 41 79.72 16.09 16.66
C GLY A 41 79.58 15.09 15.50
N SER A 42 80.05 15.42 14.30
CA SER A 42 79.79 14.63 13.09
C SER A 42 80.50 13.26 13.13
N LYS A 43 81.62 13.19 13.85
CA LYS A 43 82.47 12.00 14.00
C LYS A 43 82.31 11.25 15.33
N LEU A 44 81.41 11.70 16.21
CA LEU A 44 81.09 10.94 17.42
C LEU A 44 80.27 9.70 17.02
N THR A 45 80.91 8.53 17.03
CA THR A 45 80.27 7.23 16.80
C THR A 45 80.06 6.49 18.13
N GLY A 46 79.14 5.53 18.18
CA GLY A 46 78.90 4.71 19.39
C GLY A 46 78.27 5.42 20.59
N VAL A 47 78.19 6.76 20.58
CA VAL A 47 77.42 7.57 21.54
C VAL A 47 75.94 7.49 21.16
N VAL A 48 75.32 6.34 21.40
CA VAL A 48 73.88 6.02 21.23
C VAL A 48 73.12 7.00 20.31
N LYS A 49 73.30 6.85 18.98
CA LYS A 49 72.34 7.38 18.00
C LYS A 49 71.22 6.38 17.75
N ASN A 50 70.61 5.81 18.80
CA ASN A 50 69.30 5.16 18.65
C ASN A 50 68.21 6.24 18.49
N LEU A 51 68.37 7.10 17.47
CA LEU A 51 67.30 7.95 16.97
C LEU A 51 66.35 7.14 16.08
N ASP A 52 66.77 5.97 15.59
CA ASP A 52 65.94 5.07 14.78
C ASP A 52 64.69 4.57 15.52
N SER A 53 64.63 4.75 16.84
CA SER A 53 63.48 4.36 17.66
C SER A 53 62.53 5.52 18.01
N VAL A 54 62.76 6.73 17.50
CA VAL A 54 62.07 7.94 17.99
C VAL A 54 61.94 9.01 16.88
N VAL A 55 60.71 9.25 16.43
CA VAL A 55 60.35 10.40 15.58
C VAL A 55 60.44 11.65 16.45
N LYS A 56 61.53 12.41 16.39
CA LYS A 56 61.84 13.44 17.41
C LYS A 56 61.50 14.87 17.01
N LYS A 57 61.19 15.17 15.74
CA LYS A 57 60.79 16.53 15.32
C LYS A 57 59.74 16.54 14.21
N ALA A 58 59.03 17.66 14.07
CA ALA A 58 58.16 17.91 12.93
C ALA A 58 58.99 17.87 11.62
N GLY A 59 58.59 17.03 10.67
CA GLY A 59 59.25 16.90 9.36
C GLY A 59 60.17 15.68 9.20
N ASP A 60 60.45 14.91 10.25
CA ASP A 60 61.17 13.65 10.11
C ASP A 60 60.31 12.62 9.34
N THR A 61 60.91 11.92 8.36
CA THR A 61 60.27 10.78 7.66
C THR A 61 60.85 9.47 8.17
N MET A 62 60.03 8.41 8.19
CA MET A 62 60.51 7.06 8.46
C MET A 62 60.48 6.22 7.20
N THR A 63 61.53 5.42 7.00
CA THR A 63 61.55 4.34 6.01
C THR A 63 61.38 3.02 6.78
N GLY A 64 60.34 2.24 6.45
CA GLY A 64 60.02 0.98 7.14
C GLY A 64 58.68 0.99 7.88
N VAL A 65 58.38 -0.11 8.58
CA VAL A 65 57.11 -0.32 9.30
C VAL A 65 57.17 0.32 10.68
N LEU A 66 56.15 1.11 11.04
CA LEU A 66 55.95 1.59 12.42
C LEU A 66 55.18 0.55 13.22
N THR A 67 55.78 0.01 14.28
CA THR A 67 55.08 -0.85 15.24
C THR A 67 54.79 -0.06 16.52
N ILE A 68 53.52 0.02 16.92
CA ILE A 68 53.09 0.72 18.13
C ILE A 68 52.49 -0.33 19.08
N GLN A 69 53.05 -0.43 20.29
CA GLN A 69 52.65 -1.47 21.25
C GLN A 69 51.36 -1.12 22.03
N ASN A 70 50.99 0.16 22.08
CA ASN A 70 49.80 0.66 22.78
C ASN A 70 48.95 1.51 21.84
N ASN A 71 48.59 2.73 22.24
CA ASN A 71 47.73 3.63 21.47
C ASN A 71 48.53 4.58 20.57
N LEU A 72 48.02 4.83 19.37
CA LEU A 72 48.46 5.92 18.49
C LEU A 72 47.47 7.08 18.58
N THR A 73 47.95 8.26 18.97
CA THR A 73 47.17 9.51 18.88
C THR A 73 47.67 10.33 17.69
N VAL A 74 46.81 10.53 16.69
CA VAL A 74 47.10 11.41 15.54
C VAL A 74 46.23 12.67 15.63
N THR A 75 46.87 13.82 15.74
CA THR A 75 46.20 15.14 15.77
C THR A 75 46.00 15.73 14.37
N GLY A 76 46.75 15.25 13.38
CA GLY A 76 46.62 15.62 11.97
C GLY A 76 45.78 14.63 11.14
N ASN A 77 45.90 14.73 9.81
CA ASN A 77 45.24 13.82 8.87
C ASN A 77 46.06 12.54 8.67
N ILE A 78 45.39 11.39 8.67
CA ILE A 78 45.95 10.15 8.14
C ILE A 78 45.49 10.05 6.68
N SER A 79 46.44 9.99 5.73
CA SER A 79 46.16 9.92 4.29
C SER A 79 46.73 8.64 3.67
N GLY A 80 46.05 8.08 2.67
CA GLY A 80 46.42 6.82 2.00
C GLY A 80 45.43 5.68 2.28
N ASN A 81 45.76 4.46 1.85
CA ASN A 81 44.94 3.29 2.15
C ASN A 81 45.14 2.87 3.60
N ILE A 82 44.15 3.13 4.45
CA ILE A 82 44.05 2.49 5.76
C ILE A 82 43.38 1.14 5.51
N ASP A 83 44.18 0.07 5.53
CA ASP A 83 43.64 -1.28 5.35
C ASP A 83 42.84 -1.70 6.59
N ALA A 84 41.53 -1.65 6.46
CA ALA A 84 40.59 -1.99 7.53
C ALA A 84 40.71 -3.46 7.99
N VAL A 85 41.36 -4.34 7.21
CA VAL A 85 41.61 -5.74 7.59
C VAL A 85 42.40 -5.86 8.90
N ASN A 86 43.22 -4.84 9.23
CA ASN A 86 44.01 -4.82 10.46
C ASN A 86 43.31 -4.11 11.64
N ILE A 87 42.13 -3.51 11.43
CA ILE A 87 41.28 -2.99 12.51
C ILE A 87 40.35 -4.14 12.95
N THR A 88 40.92 -5.09 13.69
CA THR A 88 40.22 -6.32 14.11
C THR A 88 39.19 -6.07 15.23
N SER A 89 39.31 -4.95 15.95
CA SER A 89 38.38 -4.50 17.00
C SER A 89 38.60 -3.03 17.32
N GLY A 90 37.54 -2.29 17.68
CA GLY A 90 37.62 -0.91 18.16
C GLY A 90 36.38 -0.09 17.82
N ILE A 91 36.07 0.93 18.62
CA ILE A 91 35.04 1.92 18.30
C ILE A 91 35.68 2.96 17.37
N LEU A 92 35.29 2.95 16.10
CA LEU A 92 35.55 4.08 15.22
C LEU A 92 34.49 5.14 15.51
N SER A 93 34.82 6.16 16.30
CA SER A 93 33.87 7.23 16.64
C SER A 93 33.42 7.95 15.36
N VAL A 94 32.15 7.77 15.04
CA VAL A 94 31.50 8.31 13.84
C VAL A 94 31.43 9.84 13.85
N ASP A 95 31.57 10.47 15.02
CA ASP A 95 31.60 11.94 15.16
C ASP A 95 32.75 12.60 14.38
N ARG A 96 33.76 11.82 13.95
CA ARG A 96 34.95 12.32 13.22
C ARG A 96 35.11 11.79 11.79
N ILE A 97 34.21 10.95 11.28
CA ILE A 97 34.23 10.49 9.87
C ILE A 97 32.85 10.73 9.23
N PRO A 98 32.56 11.98 8.84
CA PRO A 98 31.24 12.38 8.33
C PRO A 98 30.82 11.71 7.01
N SER A 99 31.72 10.98 6.35
CA SER A 99 31.49 10.38 5.03
C SER A 99 31.82 8.89 4.97
N LEU A 100 31.67 8.16 6.08
CA LEU A 100 31.81 6.70 6.05
C LEU A 100 30.66 6.09 5.25
N VAL A 101 30.81 6.06 3.94
CA VAL A 101 29.91 5.37 3.04
C VAL A 101 30.35 3.91 3.02
N ALA A 102 29.43 3.02 3.38
CA ALA A 102 29.63 1.58 3.33
C ALA A 102 29.63 1.15 1.85
N THR A 103 30.76 1.37 1.16
CA THR A 103 30.84 1.37 -0.31
C THR A 103 31.07 -0.01 -0.93
N ARG A 104 31.40 -1.04 -0.12
CA ARG A 104 31.79 -2.35 -0.64
C ARG A 104 31.32 -3.47 0.29
N GLY A 105 30.78 -4.54 -0.29
CA GLY A 105 30.37 -5.75 0.43
C GLY A 105 28.99 -5.65 1.10
N GLU A 106 28.63 -6.69 1.84
CA GLU A 106 27.43 -6.74 2.67
C GLU A 106 27.59 -5.84 3.90
N ASN A 107 26.59 -5.01 4.17
CA ASN A 107 26.59 -4.10 5.32
C ASN A 107 25.42 -4.44 6.24
N THR A 108 25.69 -4.63 7.53
CA THR A 108 24.67 -4.88 8.56
C THR A 108 24.55 -3.66 9.46
N PHE A 109 23.41 -2.97 9.40
CA PHE A 109 23.08 -1.86 10.31
C PHE A 109 22.14 -2.37 11.40
N THR A 110 22.58 -2.33 12.66
CA THR A 110 21.79 -2.82 13.81
C THR A 110 20.96 -1.72 14.50
N GLY A 111 21.02 -0.49 14.01
CA GLY A 111 20.28 0.67 14.53
C GLY A 111 19.57 1.45 13.43
N THR A 112 18.73 2.41 13.83
CA THR A 112 17.96 3.27 12.93
C THR A 112 18.86 4.02 11.95
N GLN A 113 18.53 3.96 10.66
CA GLN A 113 19.19 4.73 9.60
C GLN A 113 18.27 5.88 9.16
N SER A 114 18.78 7.11 9.14
CA SER A 114 18.06 8.28 8.64
C SER A 114 18.68 8.73 7.32
N ILE A 115 17.88 8.78 6.25
CA ILE A 115 18.31 9.22 4.93
C ILE A 115 17.68 10.60 4.67
N ASN A 116 18.49 11.66 4.72
CA ASN A 116 18.06 13.02 4.43
C ASN A 116 18.24 13.33 2.94
N GLY A 117 17.39 12.71 2.11
CA GLY A 117 17.46 12.73 0.65
C GLY A 117 16.79 11.48 0.07
N ASP A 118 17.13 11.13 -1.17
CA ASP A 118 16.55 9.98 -1.85
C ASP A 118 17.30 8.68 -1.51
N LEU A 119 16.57 7.59 -1.29
CA LEU A 119 17.10 6.23 -1.23
C LEU A 119 16.99 5.59 -2.63
N SER A 120 18.11 5.45 -3.35
CA SER A 120 18.19 4.70 -4.59
C SER A 120 18.78 3.32 -4.34
N VAL A 121 18.00 2.26 -4.55
CA VAL A 121 18.43 0.86 -4.38
C VAL A 121 18.47 0.19 -5.75
N GLN A 122 19.67 -0.21 -6.19
CA GLN A 122 19.84 -1.07 -7.37
C GLN A 122 19.66 -2.53 -6.96
N GLY A 123 18.40 -2.94 -6.77
CA GLY A 123 18.03 -4.25 -6.25
C GLY A 123 16.72 -4.20 -5.48
N GLU A 124 16.55 -5.09 -4.52
CA GLU A 124 15.33 -5.25 -3.72
C GLU A 124 15.44 -4.49 -2.38
N ILE A 125 14.31 -3.99 -1.87
CA ILE A 125 14.20 -3.52 -0.48
C ILE A 125 13.54 -4.65 0.32
N ASN A 126 14.29 -5.22 1.27
CA ASN A 126 13.81 -6.25 2.18
C ASN A 126 13.37 -5.61 3.50
N TRP A 127 12.19 -6.00 3.98
CA TRP A 127 11.69 -5.72 5.32
C TRP A 127 11.91 -6.95 6.22
N GLY A 128 11.68 -6.80 7.53
CA GLY A 128 11.77 -7.93 8.47
C GLY A 128 10.87 -9.11 8.07
N ASN A 129 11.17 -10.29 8.62
CA ASN A 129 10.42 -11.52 8.34
C ASN A 129 10.33 -11.95 6.86
N SER A 130 11.34 -11.58 6.04
CA SER A 130 11.45 -11.95 4.62
C SER A 130 10.44 -11.31 3.66
N SER A 131 9.69 -10.28 4.09
CA SER A 131 8.85 -9.47 3.20
C SER A 131 9.75 -8.57 2.33
N ARG A 132 9.48 -8.42 1.03
CA ARG A 132 10.34 -7.62 0.13
C ARG A 132 9.59 -6.92 -1.00
N LEU A 133 10.23 -5.93 -1.61
CA LEU A 133 9.81 -5.34 -2.88
C LEU A 133 10.69 -5.94 -4.00
N GLN A 134 10.24 -7.07 -4.57
CA GLN A 134 10.89 -7.73 -5.71
C GLN A 134 9.97 -7.82 -6.94
N ALA A 135 10.55 -8.13 -8.10
CA ALA A 135 9.87 -8.11 -9.38
C ALA A 135 8.85 -9.26 -9.61
N ASP A 136 8.88 -10.36 -8.84
CA ASP A 136 7.88 -11.45 -8.90
C ASP A 136 7.86 -12.34 -7.63
N GLN A 137 6.70 -12.93 -7.31
CA GLN A 137 6.33 -13.79 -6.15
C GLN A 137 7.09 -13.56 -4.83
N GLY A 138 7.26 -12.29 -4.47
CA GLY A 138 7.49 -11.80 -3.11
C GLY A 138 7.66 -10.29 -3.08
N GLY A 139 7.08 -9.58 -4.05
CA GLY A 139 6.96 -8.11 -4.07
C GLY A 139 5.73 -7.67 -3.31
N SER A 140 5.64 -8.02 -2.02
CA SER A 140 4.50 -7.68 -1.17
C SER A 140 4.83 -6.49 -0.28
N ILE A 141 4.05 -5.42 -0.42
CA ILE A 141 3.94 -4.39 0.61
C ILE A 141 3.06 -4.99 1.73
N GLU A 142 3.68 -5.68 2.68
CA GLU A 142 2.99 -6.20 3.86
C GLU A 142 2.99 -5.13 4.96
N LEU A 143 1.80 -4.71 5.38
CA LEU A 143 1.60 -3.64 6.35
C LEU A 143 0.74 -4.18 7.50
N GLY A 144 1.21 -4.01 8.74
CA GLY A 144 0.43 -4.36 9.93
C GLY A 144 0.49 -5.83 10.32
N GLY A 145 1.71 -6.37 10.48
CA GLY A 145 1.98 -7.70 11.03
C GLY A 145 2.64 -8.65 10.03
N ASP A 146 2.92 -9.86 10.48
CA ASP A 146 3.39 -10.97 9.64
C ASP A 146 2.80 -12.30 10.11
N THR A 147 3.15 -13.40 9.44
CA THR A 147 2.63 -14.76 9.75
C THR A 147 2.94 -15.28 11.16
N SER A 148 3.87 -14.65 11.87
CA SER A 148 4.37 -15.01 13.19
C SER A 148 4.19 -13.92 14.26
N THR A 149 3.97 -12.67 13.84
CA THR A 149 3.88 -11.49 14.70
C THR A 149 2.62 -10.68 14.36
N PRO A 150 1.66 -10.52 15.30
CA PRO A 150 0.50 -9.67 15.06
C PRO A 150 0.89 -8.21 14.77
N GLY A 151 0.21 -7.59 13.82
CA GLY A 151 0.36 -6.16 13.56
C GLY A 151 -0.15 -5.29 14.69
N GLY A 152 0.56 -4.19 14.95
CA GLY A 152 0.05 -3.09 15.74
C GLY A 152 -0.62 -2.03 14.85
N GLY A 153 -1.72 -1.45 15.34
CA GLY A 153 -2.38 -0.32 14.67
C GLY A 153 -3.20 -0.72 13.44
N THR A 154 -3.48 0.28 12.60
CA THR A 154 -4.33 0.14 11.42
C THR A 154 -3.51 0.48 10.17
N PRO A 155 -3.05 -0.51 9.39
CA PRO A 155 -2.16 -0.26 8.26
C PRO A 155 -2.88 0.41 7.09
N TYR A 156 -2.23 1.42 6.49
CA TYR A 156 -2.75 2.16 5.35
C TYR A 156 -1.65 2.63 4.39
N ILE A 157 -2.06 2.97 3.17
CA ILE A 157 -1.26 3.70 2.16
C ILE A 157 -2.03 4.97 1.81
N ASP A 158 -1.39 6.11 2.03
CA ASP A 158 -1.95 7.43 1.76
C ASP A 158 -1.44 8.00 0.44
N PHE A 159 -2.34 8.68 -0.26
CA PHE A 159 -2.03 9.45 -1.45
C PHE A 159 -2.40 10.90 -1.18
N HIS A 160 -1.47 11.82 -1.49
CA HIS A 160 -1.70 13.25 -1.42
C HIS A 160 -1.82 13.83 -2.83
N PHE A 161 -2.76 14.74 -2.99
CA PHE A 161 -2.87 15.57 -4.18
C PHE A 161 -1.99 16.80 -4.00
N ALA A 162 -1.25 17.16 -5.05
CA ALA A 162 -0.30 18.25 -5.01
C ALA A 162 -0.95 19.57 -4.55
N GLY A 163 -0.32 20.24 -3.58
CA GLY A 163 -0.74 21.56 -3.10
C GLY A 163 -1.81 21.57 -2.00
N LEU A 164 -2.27 20.41 -1.52
CA LEU A 164 -3.16 20.32 -0.36
C LEU A 164 -2.41 19.87 0.89
N THR A 165 -2.64 20.55 2.02
CA THR A 165 -2.09 20.19 3.32
C THR A 165 -3.17 19.51 4.16
N GLN A 166 -3.13 18.19 4.21
CA GLN A 166 -4.06 17.33 4.95
C GLN A 166 -3.42 15.96 5.21
N ASP A 167 -4.03 15.14 6.07
CA ASP A 167 -3.55 13.80 6.42
C ASP A 167 -3.50 12.86 5.20
N PHE A 168 -4.51 12.93 4.31
CA PHE A 168 -4.52 12.22 3.02
C PHE A 168 -5.60 12.82 2.09
N ASN A 169 -5.46 12.62 0.77
CA ASN A 169 -6.54 12.86 -0.21
C ASN A 169 -7.36 11.61 -0.46
N THR A 170 -6.68 10.49 -0.67
CA THR A 170 -7.27 9.17 -0.81
C THR A 170 -6.41 8.16 -0.05
N ARG A 171 -7.03 7.09 0.42
CA ARG A 171 -6.37 6.09 1.28
C ARG A 171 -6.82 4.68 0.92
N ILE A 172 -5.87 3.75 0.88
CA ILE A 172 -6.11 2.31 0.90
C ILE A 172 -5.80 1.81 2.31
N ILE A 173 -6.76 1.16 2.99
CA ILE A 173 -6.64 0.85 4.41
C ILE A 173 -7.27 -0.49 4.75
N ASN A 174 -6.63 -1.22 5.66
CA ASN A 174 -7.23 -2.36 6.34
C ASN A 174 -7.66 -1.90 7.75
N ASP A 175 -8.85 -1.29 7.82
CA ASP A 175 -9.43 -0.70 9.02
C ASP A 175 -10.17 -1.70 9.92
N ALA A 176 -10.29 -2.96 9.48
CA ALA A 176 -10.92 -4.04 10.22
C ALA A 176 -10.51 -5.41 9.67
N ASN A 177 -10.45 -6.44 10.52
CA ASN A 177 -10.13 -7.81 10.10
C ASN A 177 -10.96 -8.27 8.89
N GLY A 178 -10.29 -8.70 7.82
CA GLY A 178 -10.91 -9.17 6.58
C GLY A 178 -11.48 -8.07 5.67
N ARG A 179 -11.19 -6.79 5.92
CA ARG A 179 -11.66 -5.66 5.10
C ARG A 179 -10.50 -4.96 4.39
N LEU A 180 -10.73 -4.66 3.11
CA LEU A 180 -9.96 -3.66 2.38
C LEU A 180 -10.89 -2.48 2.06
N SER A 181 -10.54 -1.30 2.54
CA SER A 181 -11.28 -0.06 2.33
C SER A 181 -10.53 0.86 1.37
N LEU A 182 -11.28 1.43 0.42
CA LEU A 182 -10.84 2.49 -0.49
C LEU A 182 -11.54 3.78 -0.05
N VAL A 183 -10.81 4.70 0.56
CA VAL A 183 -11.36 5.97 1.05
C VAL A 183 -11.06 7.06 0.03
N ALA A 184 -12.10 7.48 -0.70
CA ALA A 184 -12.04 8.53 -1.71
C ALA A 184 -13.43 9.14 -1.93
N GLN A 185 -13.50 10.36 -2.48
CA GLN A 185 -14.77 10.94 -2.95
C GLN A 185 -15.29 10.22 -4.20
N GLU A 186 -14.37 9.73 -5.03
CA GLU A 186 -14.66 9.01 -6.26
C GLU A 186 -13.70 7.83 -6.40
N ILE A 187 -14.25 6.66 -6.74
CA ILE A 187 -13.48 5.51 -7.22
C ILE A 187 -13.69 5.44 -8.72
N CYS A 188 -12.73 5.95 -9.49
CA CYS A 188 -12.79 5.95 -10.95
C CYS A 188 -12.20 4.65 -11.51
N LEU A 189 -13.07 3.67 -11.81
CA LEU A 189 -12.69 2.49 -12.58
C LEU A 189 -12.95 2.78 -14.06
N SER A 190 -11.88 3.13 -14.77
CA SER A 190 -11.95 3.44 -16.20
C SER A 190 -11.00 2.57 -17.00
N SER A 191 -11.48 2.19 -18.17
CA SER A 191 -10.74 1.39 -19.13
C SER A 191 -10.95 2.02 -20.50
N GLY A 192 -9.87 2.27 -21.23
CA GLY A 192 -9.97 2.81 -22.58
C GLY A 192 -10.84 1.92 -23.46
N GLY A 193 -11.78 2.54 -24.19
CA GLY A 193 -12.55 1.82 -25.21
C GLY A 193 -11.60 1.27 -26.28
N GLY A 194 -11.91 0.07 -26.76
CA GLY A 194 -11.16 -0.58 -27.83
C GLY A 194 -12.10 -1.43 -28.69
N GLY A 195 -11.58 -2.00 -29.78
CA GLY A 195 -12.34 -2.90 -30.64
C GLY A 195 -12.73 -4.26 -30.00
N THR A 196 -12.58 -4.43 -28.68
CA THR A 196 -12.77 -5.68 -27.93
C THR A 196 -13.54 -5.46 -26.61
N PRO A 197 -14.26 -6.48 -26.07
CA PRO A 197 -15.01 -6.36 -24.81
C PRO A 197 -14.12 -5.97 -23.63
N VAL A 198 -14.67 -5.10 -22.77
CA VAL A 198 -13.96 -4.59 -21.61
C VAL A 198 -14.74 -4.92 -20.35
N GLY A 199 -14.18 -5.79 -19.49
CA GLY A 199 -14.69 -6.04 -18.15
C GLY A 199 -14.12 -5.00 -17.19
N ALA A 200 -14.71 -3.80 -17.15
CA ALA A 200 -14.21 -2.70 -16.33
C ALA A 200 -14.23 -3.04 -14.82
N MET A 201 -15.20 -3.87 -14.39
CA MET A 201 -15.32 -4.37 -13.04
C MET A 201 -16.02 -5.74 -13.08
N SER A 202 -15.35 -6.76 -12.55
CA SER A 202 -15.99 -8.04 -12.22
C SER A 202 -16.05 -8.17 -10.71
N ILE A 203 -17.15 -8.71 -10.20
CA ILE A 203 -17.32 -9.07 -8.79
C ILE A 203 -17.59 -10.57 -8.76
N ASP A 204 -16.52 -11.33 -8.88
CA ASP A 204 -16.56 -12.78 -8.82
C ASP A 204 -16.61 -13.20 -7.36
N VAL A 205 -17.79 -13.62 -6.94
CA VAL A 205 -17.99 -14.19 -5.61
C VAL A 205 -18.23 -15.67 -5.80
N GLY A 206 -17.40 -16.49 -5.15
CA GLY A 206 -17.61 -17.94 -5.13
C GLY A 206 -19.00 -18.27 -4.61
N THR A 207 -19.39 -19.54 -4.72
CA THR A 207 -20.59 -19.97 -3.98
C THR A 207 -20.43 -19.53 -2.54
N PHE A 208 -21.49 -18.94 -2.04
CA PHE A 208 -21.58 -18.60 -0.64
C PHE A 208 -21.51 -19.87 0.25
N GLY A 209 -21.46 -21.06 -0.35
CA GLY A 209 -21.17 -22.35 0.27
C GLY A 209 -22.43 -22.92 0.91
N THR A 210 -23.18 -22.06 1.58
CA THR A 210 -24.49 -22.31 2.12
C THR A 210 -25.50 -21.33 1.52
N MET A 211 -26.78 -21.72 1.43
CA MET A 211 -27.87 -20.80 1.07
C MET A 211 -27.95 -19.61 2.04
N GLU A 212 -27.56 -19.80 3.30
CA GLU A 212 -27.48 -18.76 4.34
C GLU A 212 -26.55 -17.63 3.94
N ASN A 213 -25.36 -17.98 3.45
CA ASN A 213 -24.42 -16.99 2.97
C ASN A 213 -24.91 -16.35 1.65
N ALA A 214 -25.71 -17.05 0.82
CA ALA A 214 -26.22 -16.51 -0.45
C ALA A 214 -27.21 -15.36 -0.26
N VAL A 215 -28.03 -15.46 0.78
CA VAL A 215 -28.99 -14.40 1.13
C VAL A 215 -28.30 -13.25 1.86
N ASN A 216 -27.33 -13.55 2.74
CA ASN A 216 -26.60 -12.57 3.55
C ASN A 216 -25.55 -11.78 2.78
N SER A 217 -25.28 -12.21 1.57
CA SER A 217 -24.32 -11.57 0.71
C SER A 217 -24.99 -10.83 -0.42
N TYR A 218 -24.24 -9.91 -0.98
CA TYR A 218 -24.65 -9.15 -2.14
C TYR A 218 -23.45 -9.03 -3.05
N TYR A 219 -23.71 -9.06 -4.34
CA TYR A 219 -22.72 -8.70 -5.34
C TYR A 219 -22.56 -7.18 -5.38
N PHE A 220 -23.63 -6.44 -5.07
CA PHE A 220 -23.63 -4.98 -5.11
C PHE A 220 -24.51 -4.38 -4.01
N ARG A 221 -24.03 -3.28 -3.41
CA ARG A 221 -24.76 -2.48 -2.41
C ARG A 221 -24.42 -1.01 -2.62
N VAL A 222 -25.42 -0.18 -2.84
CA VAL A 222 -25.26 1.29 -2.93
C VAL A 222 -25.96 1.93 -1.76
N ARG A 223 -25.23 2.65 -0.90
CA ARG A 223 -25.80 3.33 0.26
C ARG A 223 -25.31 4.77 0.32
N ASP A 224 -26.24 5.70 0.52
CA ASP A 224 -25.90 7.04 1.01
C ASP A 224 -25.71 6.97 2.54
N ILE A 225 -24.47 7.13 3.02
CA ILE A 225 -24.14 7.07 4.46
C ILE A 225 -24.66 8.32 5.19
N GLY A 226 -24.79 9.45 4.48
CA GLY A 226 -25.11 10.77 5.04
C GLY A 226 -26.60 11.12 4.99
N ALA A 227 -27.36 10.60 4.02
CA ALA A 227 -28.83 10.75 3.96
C ALA A 227 -29.57 9.91 5.02
N GLY A 228 -28.85 9.34 5.99
CA GLY A 228 -29.39 8.43 6.98
C GLY A 228 -29.61 7.02 6.41
N PRO A 229 -30.60 6.26 6.91
CA PRO A 229 -30.76 4.84 6.58
C PRO A 229 -31.61 4.58 5.32
N SER A 230 -31.30 5.20 4.16
CA SER A 230 -32.00 4.92 2.89
C SER A 230 -31.79 3.47 2.42
N THR A 231 -32.82 2.86 1.82
CA THR A 231 -32.74 1.47 1.32
C THR A 231 -31.67 1.39 0.25
N PRO A 232 -30.58 0.65 0.50
CA PRO A 232 -29.52 0.52 -0.47
C PRO A 232 -30.03 -0.23 -1.71
N PHE A 233 -29.59 0.17 -2.90
CA PHE A 233 -29.82 -0.64 -4.09
C PHE A 233 -28.90 -1.86 -4.02
N TYR A 234 -29.50 -3.06 -3.98
CA TYR A 234 -28.81 -4.33 -3.84
C TYR A 234 -28.95 -5.18 -5.09
N ILE A 235 -27.87 -5.87 -5.46
CA ILE A 235 -27.92 -6.96 -6.45
C ILE A 235 -27.31 -8.21 -5.84
N ARG A 236 -28.03 -9.34 -5.90
CA ARG A 236 -27.68 -10.62 -5.27
C ARG A 236 -27.83 -11.85 -6.19
N GLY A 237 -28.23 -11.69 -7.46
CA GLY A 237 -28.58 -12.83 -8.33
C GLY A 237 -29.32 -12.46 -9.63
N ASP A 238 -30.17 -13.37 -10.10
CA ASP A 238 -31.10 -13.34 -11.24
C ASP A 238 -32.13 -12.17 -11.25
N GLY A 239 -31.91 -11.14 -10.44
CA GLY A 239 -32.69 -9.91 -10.47
C GLY A 239 -34.13 -10.07 -9.96
N GLN A 240 -34.46 -11.15 -9.25
CA GLN A 240 -35.70 -11.19 -8.47
C GLN A 240 -35.72 -10.05 -7.45
N VAL A 241 -36.68 -9.13 -7.61
CA VAL A 241 -36.97 -8.06 -6.65
C VAL A 241 -38.17 -8.52 -5.81
N PHE A 242 -37.94 -9.18 -4.67
CA PHE A 242 -39.03 -9.54 -3.74
C PHE A 242 -39.45 -8.33 -2.90
N GLY A 243 -40.75 -8.03 -2.89
CA GLY A 243 -41.33 -6.94 -2.12
C GLY A 243 -42.19 -6.01 -2.97
N GLN A 244 -42.73 -4.96 -2.35
CA GLN A 244 -43.49 -3.96 -3.07
C GLN A 244 -42.54 -3.08 -3.86
N PHE A 245 -42.46 -3.31 -5.17
CA PHE A 245 -41.92 -2.34 -6.13
C PHE A 245 -42.90 -1.16 -6.18
N ALA A 246 -42.76 -0.27 -5.20
CA ALA A 246 -43.56 0.95 -5.08
C ALA A 246 -42.97 2.00 -6.01
N GLN A 247 -43.50 2.04 -7.22
CA GLN A 247 -43.19 3.08 -8.18
C GLN A 247 -43.73 4.42 -7.67
N SER A 248 -42.87 5.43 -7.56
CA SER A 248 -43.24 6.78 -7.11
C SER A 248 -44.49 7.28 -7.84
N SER A 249 -45.57 7.52 -7.09
CA SER A 249 -46.87 7.90 -7.67
C SER A 249 -47.62 8.89 -6.77
N SER A 250 -47.31 10.17 -6.91
CA SER A 250 -47.95 11.31 -6.22
C SER A 250 -48.34 12.40 -7.21
N LYS A 251 -49.34 13.23 -6.89
CA LYS A 251 -49.69 14.43 -7.68
C LYS A 251 -48.62 15.53 -7.63
N GLU A 252 -47.71 15.47 -6.66
CA GLU A 252 -46.53 16.35 -6.59
C GLU A 252 -45.41 15.86 -7.52
N LEU A 253 -45.48 14.60 -7.92
CA LEU A 253 -44.56 13.93 -8.84
C LEU A 253 -45.20 13.70 -10.23
N LYS A 254 -46.47 14.12 -10.43
CA LYS A 254 -47.30 13.83 -11.63
C LYS A 254 -48.17 15.02 -12.04
N GLU A 255 -48.34 15.21 -13.34
CA GLU A 255 -49.15 16.30 -13.95
C GLU A 255 -50.12 15.76 -15.04
N ASN A 256 -51.04 16.60 -15.57
CA ASN A 256 -52.02 16.25 -16.62
C ASN A 256 -52.96 15.05 -16.33
N ILE A 257 -53.50 14.96 -15.11
CA ILE A 257 -54.28 13.80 -14.62
C ILE A 257 -55.74 13.85 -15.13
N GLY A 258 -56.17 12.86 -15.93
CA GLY A 258 -57.56 12.69 -16.45
C GLY A 258 -58.16 11.28 -16.21
N LEU A 259 -59.48 11.11 -16.44
CA LEU A 259 -60.18 9.81 -16.30
C LEU A 259 -60.10 8.96 -17.57
N LEU A 260 -60.00 7.63 -17.44
CA LEU A 260 -60.00 6.66 -18.55
C LEU A 260 -61.42 6.25 -18.99
N CYS A 261 -61.73 6.35 -20.29
CA CYS A 261 -63.06 6.01 -20.83
C CYS A 261 -63.21 4.49 -21.14
N LEU A 262 -64.45 3.97 -21.11
CA LEU A 262 -64.71 2.53 -21.28
C LEU A 262 -64.37 2.01 -22.69
N GLN A 263 -64.66 2.79 -23.73
CA GLN A 263 -64.39 2.38 -25.12
C GLN A 263 -62.88 2.16 -25.35
N GLU A 264 -62.05 3.04 -24.80
CA GLU A 264 -60.60 2.96 -24.84
C GLU A 264 -60.06 1.79 -23.99
N ALA A 265 -60.54 1.62 -22.75
CA ALA A 265 -60.14 0.49 -21.90
C ALA A 265 -60.51 -0.88 -22.50
N ALA A 266 -61.65 -0.98 -23.18
CA ALA A 266 -62.08 -2.22 -23.83
C ALA A 266 -61.26 -2.56 -25.08
N GLN A 267 -60.90 -1.56 -25.89
CA GLN A 267 -59.98 -1.75 -27.03
C GLN A 267 -58.59 -2.21 -26.57
N ILE A 268 -58.09 -1.69 -25.44
CA ILE A 268 -56.82 -2.12 -24.85
C ILE A 268 -56.92 -3.55 -24.30
N LEU A 269 -57.97 -3.89 -23.54
CA LEU A 269 -58.11 -5.24 -22.99
C LEU A 269 -58.20 -6.32 -24.08
N ALA A 270 -58.84 -6.04 -25.22
CA ALA A 270 -58.95 -6.98 -26.34
C ALA A 270 -57.58 -7.36 -26.96
N GLY A 271 -56.57 -6.52 -26.77
CA GLY A 271 -55.20 -6.81 -27.19
C GLY A 271 -54.37 -7.60 -26.18
N LEU A 272 -54.86 -7.96 -24.98
CA LEU A 272 -54.10 -8.72 -23.97
C LEU A 272 -54.22 -10.25 -24.18
N ASN A 273 -53.10 -10.92 -24.54
CA ASN A 273 -53.04 -12.36 -24.78
C ASN A 273 -52.05 -13.08 -23.82
N PRO A 274 -52.51 -13.78 -22.76
CA PRO A 274 -51.63 -14.53 -21.83
C PRO A 274 -51.01 -15.80 -22.45
N VAL A 275 -49.77 -16.14 -22.06
CA VAL A 275 -49.07 -17.37 -22.50
C VAL A 275 -48.28 -18.04 -21.34
N LYS A 276 -47.65 -19.21 -21.60
CA LYS A 276 -46.71 -19.88 -20.68
C LYS A 276 -45.30 -19.96 -21.29
N PHE A 277 -44.25 -19.83 -20.49
CA PHE A 277 -42.86 -19.81 -20.95
C PHE A 277 -41.88 -20.22 -19.81
N ASN A 278 -40.59 -20.46 -20.05
CA ASN A 278 -39.60 -20.76 -19.01
C ASN A 278 -38.41 -19.79 -19.10
N TYR A 279 -37.78 -19.46 -17.97
CA TYR A 279 -36.56 -18.64 -18.00
C TYR A 279 -35.37 -19.51 -18.39
N LYS A 280 -34.62 -19.05 -19.39
CA LYS A 280 -33.55 -19.84 -19.99
C LYS A 280 -32.31 -20.02 -19.08
N THR A 281 -32.06 -19.11 -18.12
CA THR A 281 -30.90 -19.12 -17.19
C THR A 281 -31.18 -19.81 -15.87
N ASP A 282 -32.45 -20.14 -15.65
CA ASP A 282 -32.90 -20.94 -14.55
C ASP A 282 -32.48 -22.39 -14.84
N SER A 283 -31.51 -22.89 -14.08
CA SER A 283 -31.08 -24.29 -14.18
C SER A 283 -32.24 -25.27 -13.95
N ASP A 284 -33.33 -24.79 -13.34
CA ASP A 284 -34.46 -25.59 -12.91
C ASP A 284 -35.58 -25.67 -13.97
N GLN A 285 -35.43 -24.97 -15.10
CA GLN A 285 -36.39 -24.98 -16.20
C GLN A 285 -37.82 -24.70 -15.70
N HIS A 286 -38.04 -23.70 -14.84
CA HIS A 286 -39.37 -23.38 -14.31
C HIS A 286 -40.29 -22.76 -15.37
N GLN A 287 -41.53 -23.24 -15.46
CA GLN A 287 -42.54 -22.74 -16.40
C GLN A 287 -43.39 -21.64 -15.74
N ASN A 288 -43.16 -20.41 -16.19
CA ASN A 288 -43.81 -19.17 -15.82
C ASN A 288 -45.06 -18.92 -16.68
N ILE A 289 -45.98 -18.12 -16.15
CA ILE A 289 -47.17 -17.63 -16.84
C ILE A 289 -47.16 -16.10 -16.77
N GLY A 290 -47.46 -15.47 -17.89
CA GLY A 290 -47.53 -14.03 -17.94
C GLY A 290 -47.86 -13.55 -19.32
N PHE A 291 -47.46 -12.31 -19.57
CA PHE A 291 -47.61 -11.70 -20.87
C PHE A 291 -46.27 -11.65 -21.56
N ILE A 292 -46.33 -11.87 -22.86
CA ILE A 292 -45.27 -11.45 -23.75
C ILE A 292 -45.48 -9.95 -23.88
N ALA A 293 -44.58 -9.19 -23.27
CA ALA A 293 -44.68 -7.75 -23.20
C ALA A 293 -44.74 -7.10 -24.61
N GLU A 294 -44.54 -7.84 -25.70
CA GLU A 294 -44.64 -7.47 -27.12
C GLU A 294 -46.01 -7.69 -27.76
N ASP A 295 -46.79 -8.59 -27.22
CA ASP A 295 -48.10 -8.94 -27.77
C ASP A 295 -49.23 -8.15 -27.08
N VAL A 296 -48.92 -7.41 -26.01
CA VAL A 296 -49.87 -6.54 -25.28
C VAL A 296 -49.98 -5.14 -25.91
N PRO A 297 -51.02 -4.33 -25.71
CA PRO A 297 -51.04 -2.95 -26.25
C PRO A 297 -49.92 -2.06 -25.72
N GLU A 298 -49.59 -1.00 -26.46
CA GLU A 298 -48.40 -0.18 -26.23
C GLU A 298 -48.33 0.41 -24.81
N LEU A 299 -49.45 0.90 -24.28
CA LEU A 299 -49.55 1.57 -22.98
C LEU A 299 -49.28 0.67 -21.74
N LEU A 300 -49.17 -0.65 -21.92
CA LEU A 300 -49.21 -1.62 -20.81
C LEU A 300 -47.90 -2.34 -20.52
N ALA A 301 -46.93 -2.15 -21.38
CA ALA A 301 -45.60 -2.60 -21.10
C ALA A 301 -44.82 -1.51 -20.38
N THR A 302 -43.78 -1.87 -19.62
CA THR A 302 -42.70 -0.90 -19.46
C THR A 302 -42.30 -0.51 -20.88
N SER A 303 -41.93 0.73 -21.12
CA SER A 303 -41.66 1.23 -22.47
C SER A 303 -40.67 0.35 -23.26
N ASP A 304 -39.89 -0.48 -22.56
CA ASP A 304 -38.99 -1.47 -23.14
C ASP A 304 -39.63 -2.78 -23.62
N ARG A 305 -40.92 -3.01 -23.41
CA ARG A 305 -41.62 -4.24 -23.83
C ARG A 305 -40.91 -5.52 -23.32
N LYS A 306 -40.23 -5.46 -22.16
CA LYS A 306 -39.54 -6.59 -21.48
C LYS A 306 -39.94 -6.74 -20.03
N GLY A 307 -40.20 -5.62 -19.39
CA GLY A 307 -41.13 -5.58 -18.28
C GLY A 307 -42.53 -5.39 -18.84
N VAL A 308 -43.49 -6.01 -18.18
CA VAL A 308 -44.83 -5.46 -18.24
C VAL A 308 -44.97 -4.44 -17.13
N SER A 309 -45.63 -3.31 -17.43
CA SER A 309 -46.03 -2.39 -16.39
C SER A 309 -47.22 -3.03 -15.71
N ILE A 310 -46.91 -3.76 -14.65
CA ILE A 310 -47.91 -4.49 -13.88
C ILE A 310 -49.00 -3.51 -13.42
N MET A 311 -48.64 -2.28 -13.11
CA MET A 311 -49.57 -1.24 -12.65
C MET A 311 -50.51 -0.72 -13.74
N ASP A 312 -50.05 -0.55 -14.98
CA ASP A 312 -50.91 -0.04 -16.05
C ASP A 312 -51.93 -1.11 -16.49
N ILE A 313 -51.49 -2.38 -16.51
CA ILE A 313 -52.36 -3.53 -16.80
C ILE A 313 -53.47 -3.61 -15.74
N VAL A 314 -53.11 -3.49 -14.47
CA VAL A 314 -54.06 -3.48 -13.36
C VAL A 314 -55.03 -2.30 -13.48
N GLY A 315 -54.56 -1.13 -13.93
CA GLY A 315 -55.41 0.04 -14.19
C GLY A 315 -56.51 -0.23 -15.22
N VAL A 316 -56.16 -0.80 -16.37
CA VAL A 316 -57.11 -1.13 -17.46
C VAL A 316 -58.09 -2.22 -17.05
N LEU A 317 -57.61 -3.30 -16.43
CA LEU A 317 -58.45 -4.41 -15.95
C LEU A 317 -59.49 -3.94 -14.94
N THR A 318 -59.10 -3.06 -14.01
CA THR A 318 -59.99 -2.53 -12.98
C THR A 318 -61.15 -1.75 -13.60
N LYS A 319 -60.88 -0.90 -14.59
CA LYS A 319 -61.93 -0.09 -15.23
C LYS A 319 -62.97 -0.95 -15.95
N VAL A 320 -62.56 -2.02 -16.64
CA VAL A 320 -63.48 -2.93 -17.34
C VAL A 320 -64.33 -3.75 -16.34
N LEU A 321 -63.73 -4.29 -15.28
CA LEU A 321 -64.45 -5.10 -14.27
C LEU A 321 -65.54 -4.30 -13.54
N GLN A 322 -65.28 -3.03 -13.23
CA GLN A 322 -66.24 -2.15 -12.56
C GLN A 322 -67.54 -1.97 -13.37
N GLU A 323 -67.44 -1.78 -14.69
CA GLU A 323 -68.62 -1.62 -15.56
C GLU A 323 -69.38 -2.94 -15.77
N GLN A 324 -68.67 -4.07 -15.76
CA GLN A 324 -69.31 -5.40 -15.84
C GLN A 324 -70.14 -5.72 -14.59
N GLN A 325 -69.63 -5.45 -13.38
CA GLN A 325 -70.37 -5.70 -12.13
C GLN A 325 -71.68 -4.91 -12.06
N LYS A 326 -71.68 -3.67 -12.56
CA LYS A 326 -72.89 -2.84 -12.65
C LYS A 326 -73.94 -3.49 -13.53
N THR A 327 -73.53 -3.98 -14.70
CA THR A 327 -74.42 -4.65 -15.65
C THR A 327 -75.02 -5.94 -15.05
N ILE A 328 -74.24 -6.72 -14.29
CA ILE A 328 -74.72 -7.96 -13.64
C ILE A 328 -75.83 -7.66 -12.62
N LEU A 329 -75.68 -6.64 -11.79
CA LEU A 329 -76.70 -6.28 -10.80
C LEU A 329 -78.01 -5.83 -11.45
N GLU A 330 -77.91 -5.05 -12.53
CA GLU A 330 -79.07 -4.63 -13.31
C GLU A 330 -79.77 -5.82 -13.98
N LEU A 331 -79.00 -6.79 -14.49
CA LEU A 331 -79.56 -8.03 -15.05
C LEU A 331 -80.17 -8.92 -13.97
N ALA A 332 -79.54 -9.05 -12.80
CA ALA A 332 -80.06 -9.85 -11.70
C ALA A 332 -81.38 -9.28 -11.15
N GLU A 333 -81.49 -7.96 -11.00
CA GLU A 333 -82.74 -7.30 -10.63
C GLU A 333 -83.83 -7.50 -11.71
N LYS A 334 -83.44 -7.46 -13.00
CA LYS A 334 -84.37 -7.77 -14.09
C LYS A 334 -84.84 -9.22 -14.04
N VAL A 335 -83.94 -10.18 -13.85
CA VAL A 335 -84.26 -11.61 -13.74
C VAL A 335 -85.17 -11.86 -12.53
N LYS A 336 -84.85 -11.30 -11.36
CA LYS A 336 -85.69 -11.38 -10.16
C LYS A 336 -87.09 -10.80 -10.40
N SER A 337 -87.18 -9.68 -11.14
CA SER A 337 -88.45 -9.08 -11.52
C SER A 337 -89.25 -9.93 -12.53
N LEU A 338 -88.58 -10.78 -13.31
CA LEU A 338 -89.19 -11.68 -14.29
C LEU A 338 -89.62 -13.01 -13.66
N GLU A 339 -88.82 -13.59 -12.76
CA GLU A 339 -89.15 -14.80 -12.01
C GLU A 339 -90.37 -14.60 -11.10
N ALA A 340 -90.50 -13.42 -10.48
CA ALA A 340 -91.69 -13.05 -9.70
C ALA A 340 -92.98 -12.95 -10.54
N LYS A 341 -92.87 -12.94 -11.88
CA LYS A 341 -94.01 -12.82 -12.82
C LYS A 341 -94.42 -14.13 -13.49
N ILE A 342 -93.80 -15.27 -13.15
CA ILE A 342 -94.20 -16.59 -13.66
C ILE A 342 -95.06 -17.27 -12.58
N PRO A 343 -96.39 -17.40 -12.76
CA PRO A 343 -97.20 -18.26 -11.90
C PRO A 343 -96.77 -19.72 -12.05
N ASN A 344 -96.51 -20.38 -10.92
CA ASN A 344 -96.61 -21.83 -10.78
C ASN A 344 -97.98 -22.26 -11.32
N CYS A 345 -97.99 -23.31 -12.14
CA CYS A 345 -99.20 -23.92 -12.67
C CYS A 345 -100.23 -24.09 -11.56
N ASP A 346 -101.42 -23.55 -11.77
CA ASP A 346 -102.51 -24.50 -11.93
C ASP A 346 -103.29 -24.12 -13.19
N LEU A 347 -103.02 -24.95 -14.20
CA LEU A 347 -103.64 -24.98 -15.50
C LEU A 347 -105.13 -25.25 -15.29
N GLY A 348 -105.95 -24.23 -15.49
CA GLY A 348 -107.38 -24.35 -15.79
C GLY A 348 -107.59 -24.01 -17.25
#